data_AF-A0A6J4UEG2-F1
#
_entry.id   AF-A0A6J4UEG2-F1
#
_cell.length_a   1.000
_cell.length_b   1.000
_cell.length_c   1.000
_cell.angle_alpha   90.00
_cell.angle_beta   90.00
_cell.angle_gamma   90.00
#
_symmetry.space_group_name_H-M   'P 1'
#
loop_
_entity.id
_entity.type
_entity.pdbx_description
1 polymer ?
#
loop_
_entity_poly.entity_id
_entity_poly.type
_entity_poly.pdbx_seq_one_letter_code
_entity_poly.pdbx_strand_id
1 'polypeptide(L)'
;MMGAVTVLTIDTPSGPARAHLHPAPGAAASLVLGHGAGGGVAASDLVAVTRAATRAGVTVVLVEQPYRMAGRRSPPPAARL
;
A
#
# COMPACT_ATOMS: atom_id res chain seq x y z
N MET A 1 16.91 10.16 4.13
CA MET A 1 16.97 9.44 2.84
C MET A 1 16.13 8.17 3.00
N MET A 2 14.93 8.10 2.40
CA MET A 2 14.10 6.88 2.49
C MET A 2 14.90 5.74 1.83
N GLY A 3 15.17 4.66 2.58
CA GLY A 3 15.89 3.50 2.06
C GLY A 3 15.17 2.86 0.87
N ALA A 4 15.84 1.92 0.19
CA ALA A 4 15.26 1.21 -0.93
C ALA A 4 13.92 0.57 -0.54
N VAL A 5 12.87 0.86 -1.32
CA VAL A 5 11.54 0.27 -1.15
C VAL A 5 11.55 -1.10 -1.83
N THR A 6 11.32 -2.15 -1.06
CA THR A 6 11.07 -3.49 -1.63
C THR A 6 9.64 -3.54 -2.14
N VAL A 7 9.44 -3.98 -3.38
CA VAL A 7 8.11 -4.18 -3.96
C VAL A 7 7.88 -5.65 -4.24
N LEU A 8 6.79 -6.19 -3.71
CA LEU A 8 6.37 -7.58 -3.92
C LEU A 8 5.08 -7.60 -4.71
N THR A 9 5.00 -8.45 -5.74
CA THR A 9 3.73 -8.76 -6.40
C THR A 9 3.02 -9.86 -5.64
N ILE A 10 1.72 -9.69 -5.40
CA ILE A 10 0.88 -10.65 -4.67
C ILE A 10 -0.29 -11.03 -5.57
N ASP A 11 -0.47 -12.33 -5.80
CA ASP A 11 -1.65 -12.84 -6.51
C ASP A 11 -2.89 -12.72 -5.63
N THR A 12 -3.99 -12.23 -6.20
CA THR A 12 -5.28 -12.14 -5.53
C THR A 12 -6.38 -12.68 -6.43
N PRO A 13 -7.56 -13.07 -5.89
CA PRO A 13 -8.70 -13.48 -6.71
C PRO A 13 -9.17 -12.42 -7.73
N SER A 14 -8.83 -11.15 -7.50
CA SER A 14 -9.19 -10.01 -8.37
C SER A 14 -8.06 -9.61 -9.34
N GLY A 15 -6.99 -10.40 -9.45
CA GLY A 15 -5.78 -10.10 -10.21
C GLY A 15 -4.59 -9.69 -9.31
N PRO A 16 -3.40 -9.47 -9.89
CA PRO A 16 -2.20 -9.16 -9.13
C PRO A 16 -2.31 -7.80 -8.43
N ALA A 17 -1.77 -7.71 -7.21
CA ALA A 17 -1.53 -6.47 -6.46
C ALA A 17 -0.03 -6.24 -6.27
N ARG A 18 0.37 -5.02 -5.88
CA ARG A 18 1.75 -4.73 -5.43
C ARG A 18 1.77 -4.25 -3.99
N ALA A 19 2.63 -4.85 -3.18
CA ALA A 19 2.94 -4.42 -1.84
C ALA A 19 4.28 -3.67 -1.84
N HIS A 20 4.26 -2.40 -1.44
CA HIS A 20 5.43 -1.55 -1.29
C HIS A 20 5.82 -1.50 0.18
N LEU A 21 6.95 -2.12 0.51
CA LEU A 21 7.42 -2.28 1.88
C LEU A 21 8.32 -1.11 2.28
N HIS A 22 7.97 -0.49 3.39
CA HIS A 22 8.73 0.55 4.06
C HIS A 22 9.16 0.04 5.44
N PRO A 23 10.30 -0.68 5.52
CA PRO A 23 10.76 -1.27 6.77
C PRO A 23 11.17 -0.19 7.78
N ALA A 24 10.83 -0.41 9.06
CA ALA A 24 11.39 0.33 10.18
C ALA A 24 12.40 -0.55 10.93
N PRO A 25 13.62 -0.08 11.24
CA PRO A 25 14.59 -0.86 12.01
C PRO A 25 14.05 -1.22 13.40
N GLY A 26 14.17 -2.48 13.81
CA GLY A 26 13.70 -2.94 15.12
C GLY A 26 12.17 -2.87 15.29
N ALA A 27 11.42 -2.92 14.19
CA ALA A 27 9.98 -2.71 14.24
C ALA A 27 9.26 -3.69 15.16
N ALA A 28 8.40 -3.17 16.04
CA ALA A 28 7.56 -3.98 16.93
C ALA A 28 6.21 -4.36 16.28
N ALA A 29 5.85 -3.69 15.18
CA ALA A 29 4.58 -3.88 14.49
C ALA A 29 4.69 -3.60 12.99
N SER A 30 3.67 -4.05 12.25
CA SER A 30 3.46 -3.72 10.85
C SER A 30 2.07 -3.11 10.61
N LEU A 31 1.98 -2.14 9.71
CA LEU A 31 0.75 -1.48 9.30
C LEU A 31 0.55 -1.65 7.78
N VAL A 32 -0.57 -2.25 7.39
CA VAL A 32 -0.92 -2.45 5.97
C VAL A 32 -1.98 -1.44 5.58
N LEU A 33 -1.74 -0.66 4.52
CA LEU A 33 -2.65 0.38 4.04
C LEU A 33 -2.96 0.20 2.56
N GLY A 34 -4.24 0.32 2.22
CA GLY A 34 -4.68 0.53 0.84
C GLY A 34 -4.93 2.02 0.59
N HIS A 35 -4.98 2.40 -0.69
CA HIS A 35 -5.43 3.73 -1.10
C HIS A 35 -6.94 3.76 -1.35
N GLY A 36 -7.50 4.97 -1.35
CA GLY A 36 -8.89 5.19 -1.77
C GLY A 36 -9.10 4.99 -3.27
N ALA A 37 -10.36 4.97 -3.70
CA ALA A 37 -10.72 5.00 -5.13
C ALA A 37 -10.12 6.24 -5.81
N GLY A 38 -9.64 6.11 -7.05
CA GLY A 38 -9.05 7.27 -7.74
C GLY A 38 -7.60 7.61 -7.34
N GLY A 39 -7.12 7.15 -6.18
CA GLY A 39 -5.76 7.36 -5.69
C GLY A 39 -4.75 6.27 -6.05
N GLY A 40 -3.60 6.30 -5.39
CA GLY A 40 -2.54 5.30 -5.48
C GLY A 40 -1.67 5.35 -4.22
N VAL A 41 -0.66 4.48 -4.12
CA VAL A 41 0.23 4.42 -2.94
C VAL A 41 1.02 5.71 -2.69
N ALA A 42 1.11 6.60 -3.69
CA ALA A 42 1.74 7.90 -3.59
C ALA A 42 0.81 9.02 -3.07
N ALA A 43 -0.42 8.70 -2.64
CA ALA A 43 -1.33 9.69 -2.08
C ALA A 43 -0.70 10.41 -0.87
N SER A 44 -0.94 11.72 -0.75
CA SER A 44 -0.22 12.59 0.21
C SER A 44 -0.42 12.18 1.66
N ASP A 45 -1.62 11.72 2.00
CA ASP A 45 -1.98 11.18 3.30
C ASP A 45 -1.21 9.87 3.60
N LEU A 46 -1.15 8.93 2.65
CA LEU A 46 -0.38 7.70 2.79
C LEU A 46 1.10 7.98 2.95
N VAL A 47 1.66 8.93 2.19
CA VAL A 47 3.07 9.34 2.36
C VAL A 47 3.31 9.92 3.75
N ALA A 48 2.39 10.75 4.25
CA ALA A 48 2.50 11.34 5.58
C ALA A 48 2.42 10.26 6.69
N VAL A 49 1.46 9.35 6.60
CA VAL A 49 1.29 8.23 7.54
C VAL A 49 2.50 7.30 7.50
N THR A 50 2.97 6.89 6.32
CA THR A 50 4.17 6.05 6.19
C THR A 50 5.38 6.67 6.88
N ARG A 51 5.60 7.98 6.70
CA ARG A 51 6.70 8.69 7.36
C ARG A 51 6.53 8.75 8.87
N ALA A 52 5.33 8.99 9.36
CA ALA A 52 5.06 9.05 10.80
C ALA A 52 5.23 7.67 11.46
N ALA A 53 4.62 6.64 10.89
CA ALA A 53 4.65 5.27 11.40
C ALA A 53 6.06 4.67 11.40
N THR A 54 6.82 4.85 10.31
CA THR A 54 8.21 4.34 10.24
C THR A 54 9.13 5.01 11.26
N ARG A 55 8.96 6.32 11.53
CA ARG A 55 9.66 7.01 12.63
C ARG A 55 9.26 6.51 14.01
N ALA A 56 8.05 5.98 14.15
CA ALA A 56 7.55 5.38 15.38
C ALA A 56 7.92 3.89 15.53
N GLY A 57 8.79 3.34 14.65
CA GLY A 57 9.19 1.93 14.74
C GLY A 57 8.14 0.95 14.20
N VAL A 58 7.29 1.39 13.26
CA VAL A 58 6.28 0.54 12.60
C VAL A 58 6.65 0.37 11.13
N THR A 59 6.80 -0.88 10.68
CA THR A 59 6.96 -1.18 9.25
C THR A 59 5.64 -0.91 8.54
N VAL A 60 5.67 -0.23 7.39
CA VAL A 60 4.45 0.05 6.62
C VAL A 60 4.47 -0.70 5.29
N VAL A 61 3.34 -1.28 4.94
CA VAL A 61 3.10 -1.91 3.64
C VAL A 61 1.99 -1.16 2.93
N LEU A 62 2.32 -0.46 1.84
CA LEU A 62 1.32 0.20 1.00
C LEU A 62 0.92 -0.74 -0.13
N VAL A 63 -0.37 -1.00 -0.30
CA VAL A 63 -0.90 -1.91 -1.31
C VAL A 63 -1.47 -1.13 -2.48
N GLU A 64 -0.84 -1.26 -3.65
CA GLU A 64 -1.42 -0.88 -4.93
C GLU A 64 -2.44 -1.95 -5.35
N GLN A 65 -3.71 -1.55 -5.40
CA GLN A 65 -4.83 -2.47 -5.53
C GLN A 65 -4.94 -3.08 -6.95
N PRO A 66 -5.51 -4.29 -7.12
CA PRO A 66 -5.55 -4.98 -8.41
C PRO A 66 -6.15 -4.17 -9.57
N TYR A 67 -7.15 -3.33 -9.29
CA TYR A 67 -7.74 -2.50 -10.33
C TYR A 67 -6.73 -1.48 -10.91
N ARG A 68 -5.78 -0.99 -10.09
CA ARG A 68 -4.70 -0.10 -10.55
C ARG A 68 -3.68 -0.84 -11.39
N MET A 69 -3.32 -2.05 -10.96
CA MET A 69 -2.48 -2.95 -11.74
C MET A 69 -3.10 -3.29 -13.10
N ALA A 70 -4.42 -3.36 -13.18
CA ALA A 70 -5.17 -3.53 -14.42
C ALA A 70 -5.41 -2.21 -15.20
N GLY A 71 -4.79 -1.10 -14.83
CA GLY A 71 -4.92 0.20 -15.52
C GLY A 71 -6.24 0.94 -15.31
N ARG A 72 -7.08 0.51 -14.35
CA ARG A 72 -8.38 1.13 -14.05
C ARG A 72 -8.23 2.28 -13.04
N ARG A 73 -9.14 3.24 -13.09
CA ARG A 73 -9.17 4.39 -12.15
C ARG A 73 -9.91 4.11 -10.84
N SER A 74 -10.84 3.17 -10.85
CA SER A 74 -11.67 2.83 -9.69
C SER A 74 -11.81 1.32 -9.52
N PRO A 75 -12.07 0.84 -8.29
CA PRO A 75 -12.42 -0.57 -8.08
C PRO A 75 -13.70 -0.92 -8.84
N PRO A 76 -13.92 -2.23 -9.12
CA PRO A 76 -15.22 -2.68 -9.59
C PRO A 76 -16.32 -2.31 -8.58
N PRO A 77 -17.58 -2.15 -9.02
CA PRO A 77 -18.70 -1.94 -8.11
C PRO A 77 -18.71 -3.00 -7.03
N ALA A 78 -18.98 -2.59 -5.79
CA ALA A 78 -19.16 -3.54 -4.70
C ALA A 78 -20.31 -4.49 -5.03
N ALA A 79 -20.17 -5.77 -4.66
CA ALA A 79 -21.29 -6.70 -4.73
C ALA A 79 -22.46 -6.13 -3.90
N ARG A 80 -23.65 -6.17 -4.46
CA ARG A 80 -24.87 -5.81 -3.71
C ARG A 80 -25.18 -6.98 -2.77
N LEU A 81 -25.21 -6.71 -1.47
CA LEU A 81 -25.65 -7.65 -0.44
C LEU A 81 -27.18 -7.76 -0.44
#